data_AF-A0A357D3R1-F1
#
_entry.id   AF-A0A357D3R1-F1
#
_cell.length_a   1.000
_cell.length_b   1.000
_cell.length_c   1.000
_cell.angle_alpha   90.00
_cell.angle_beta   90.00
_cell.angle_gamma   90.00
#
_symmetry.space_group_name_H-M   'P 1'
#
loop_
_entity.id
_entity.type
_entity.pdbx_description
1 polymer ?
#
loop_
_entity_poly.entity_id
_entity_poly.type
_entity_poly.pdbx_seq_one_letter_code
_entity_poly.pdbx_strand_id
1 'polypeptide(L)' 'PESALKQMENGEFEEVAVDEVDVGDLLLVKTGAKVPVDGRVLTGEGH' A
#
# COMPACT_ATOMS: atom_id res chain seq x y z
N PRO A 1 2.70 3.77 -10.90
CA PRO A 1 2.24 2.38 -10.70
C PRO A 1 0.74 2.37 -10.94
N GLU A 2 0.18 1.26 -11.41
CA GLU A 2 -1.27 1.17 -11.70
C GLU A 2 -2.03 0.47 -10.57
N SER A 3 -1.32 -0.21 -9.67
CA SER A 3 -1.86 -0.94 -8.54
C SER A 3 -1.14 -0.64 -7.22
N ALA A 4 -1.79 -0.99 -6.12
CA ALA A 4 -1.29 -0.92 -4.75
C ALA A 4 -1.65 -2.19 -3.98
N LEU A 5 -0.81 -2.62 -3.03
CA LEU A 5 -1.16 -3.67 -2.07
C LEU A 5 -1.86 -3.04 -0.87
N LYS A 6 -3.19 -3.13 -0.81
CA LYS A 6 -4.03 -2.58 0.26
C LYS A 6 -4.31 -3.64 1.32
N GLN A 7 -4.23 -3.25 2.60
CA GLN A 7 -4.66 -4.11 3.70
C GLN A 7 -6.19 -4.17 3.74
N MET A 8 -6.73 -5.37 3.73
CA MET A 8 -8.16 -5.66 3.83
C MET A 8 -8.57 -5.78 5.31
N GLU A 9 -9.88 -5.76 5.57
CA GLU A 9 -10.42 -5.85 6.94
C GLU A 9 -10.01 -7.13 7.69
N ASN A 10 -9.70 -8.20 6.94
CA ASN A 10 -9.21 -9.47 7.49
C ASN A 10 -7.71 -9.45 7.85
N GLY A 11 -7.01 -8.34 7.58
CA GLY A 11 -5.58 -8.16 7.81
C GLY A 11 -4.66 -8.63 6.68
N GLU A 12 -5.19 -9.26 5.64
CA GLU A 12 -4.44 -9.68 4.44
C GLU A 12 -4.22 -8.51 3.49
N PHE A 13 -3.26 -8.66 2.57
CA PHE A 13 -2.97 -7.65 1.55
C PHE A 13 -3.41 -8.14 0.18
N GLU A 14 -4.18 -7.30 -0.52
CA GLU A 14 -4.66 -7.56 -1.87
C GLU A 14 -4.21 -6.46 -2.82
N GLU A 15 -3.97 -6.84 -4.08
CA GLU A 15 -3.61 -5.90 -5.13
C GLU A 15 -4.89 -5.25 -5.69
N VAL A 16 -5.01 -3.95 -5.48
CA VAL A 16 -6.14 -3.12 -5.94
C VAL A 16 -5.65 -2.05 -6.91
N ALA A 17 -6.55 -1.53 -7.75
CA ALA A 17 -6.22 -0.39 -8.60
C ALA A 17 -5.95 0.85 -7.73
N VAL A 18 -5.04 1.73 -8.17
CA VAL A 18 -4.74 2.97 -7.42
C VAL A 18 -5.99 3.85 -7.24
N ASP A 19 -6.93 3.79 -8.18
CA ASP A 19 -8.19 4.53 -8.14
C ASP A 19 -9.17 4.00 -7.06
N GLU A 20 -8.92 2.83 -6.48
CA GLU A 20 -9.71 2.21 -5.41
C GLU A 20 -9.08 2.40 -4.00
N VAL A 21 -7.99 3.18 -3.93
CA VAL A 21 -7.32 3.53 -2.67
C VAL A 21 -7.95 4.79 -2.08
N ASP A 22 -8.37 4.69 -0.83
CA ASP A 22 -8.97 5.79 -0.07
C ASP A 22 -8.01 6.38 0.97
N VAL A 23 -8.27 7.63 1.36
CA VAL A 23 -7.52 8.29 2.43
C VAL A 23 -7.75 7.56 3.75
N GLY A 24 -6.66 7.06 4.34
CA GLY A 24 -6.69 6.28 5.57
C GLY A 24 -6.40 4.79 5.37
N ASP A 25 -6.38 4.30 4.13
CA ASP A 25 -5.97 2.94 3.81
C ASP A 25 -4.51 2.67 4.20
N LEU A 26 -4.23 1.42 4.60
CA LEU A 26 -2.88 0.95 4.84
C LEU A 26 -2.36 0.23 3.59
N LEU A 27 -1.25 0.73 3.05
CA LEU A 27 -0.62 0.16 1.86
C LEU A 27 0.74 -0.46 2.20
N LEU A 28 1.01 -1.64 1.65
CA LEU A 28 2.30 -2.31 1.76
C LEU A 28 3.18 -2.01 0.54
N VAL A 29 4.33 -1.38 0.77
CA VAL A 29 5.34 -1.14 -0.27
C VAL A 29 6.52 -2.08 -0.04
N LYS A 30 6.79 -2.97 -1.00
CA LYS A 30 7.93 -3.91 -0.95
C LYS A 30 9.21 -3.25 -1.48
N THR A 31 10.38 -3.74 -1.07
CA THR A 31 11.68 -3.26 -1.57
C THR A 31 11.73 -3.27 -3.09
N GLY A 32 12.15 -2.15 -3.69
CA GLY A 32 12.20 -1.98 -5.15
C GLY A 32 10.86 -1.70 -5.82
N ALA A 33 9.74 -1.76 -5.10
CA ALA A 33 8.45 -1.31 -5.60
C ALA A 33 8.36 0.23 -5.58
N LYS A 34 7.46 0.77 -6.40
CA LYS A 34 7.16 2.21 -6.41
C LYS A 34 6.08 2.52 -5.37
N VAL A 35 6.22 3.65 -4.69
CA VAL A 35 5.15 4.18 -3.83
C VAL A 35 3.97 4.59 -4.72
N PRO A 36 2.74 4.07 -4.46
CA PRO A 36 1.62 4.25 -5.37
C PRO A 36 0.96 5.63 -5.30
N VAL A 37 0.89 6.20 -4.11
CA VAL A 37 0.24 7.49 -3.81
C VAL A 37 0.99 8.24 -2.72
N ASP A 38 0.68 9.52 -2.54
CA ASP A 38 1.19 10.29 -1.41
C ASP A 38 0.62 9.77 -0.09
N GLY A 39 1.47 9.70 0.94
CA GLY A 39 1.07 9.16 2.23
C GLY A 39 2.12 9.38 3.31
N ARG A 40 1.89 8.75 4.46
CA ARG A 40 2.82 8.77 5.60
C ARG A 40 3.20 7.34 5.97
N VAL A 41 4.50 7.10 6.09
CA VAL A 41 5.02 5.83 6.61
C VAL A 41 4.60 5.66 8.06
N LEU A 42 3.92 4.56 8.39
CA LEU A 42 3.57 4.21 9.77
C LEU A 42 4.63 3.31 10.40
N THR A 43 5.08 2.31 9.65
CA THR A 43 6.11 1.34 10.05
C THR A 43 6.97 0.99 8.84
N GLY A 44 8.22 0.58 9.06
CA GLY A 44 9.10 0.15 7.99
C GLY A 44 10.42 -0.37 8.53
N GLU A 45 10.89 -1.46 7.95
CA GLU A 45 12.23 -2.01 8.15
C GLU A 45 12.83 -2.36 6.79
N GLY A 46 14.14 -2.28 6.68
CA GLY A 46 14.89 -2.62 5.48
C GLY A 46 16.23 -3.23 5.85
N HIS A 47 16.67 -4.21 5.06
CA HIS A 47 17.96 -4.88 5.20
C HIS A 47 18.85 -4.58 3.99
#